data_AF-A0A497QCV4-F1
#
_entry.id   AF-A0A497QCV4-F1
#
_cell.length_a   1.000
_cell.length_b   1.000
_cell.length_c   1.000
_cell.angle_alpha   90.00
_cell.angle_beta   90.00
_cell.angle_gamma   90.00
#
_symmetry.space_group_name_H-M   'P 1'
#
loop_
_entity.id
_entity.type
_entity.pdbx_description
1 polymer ?
#
loop_
_entity_poly.entity_id
_entity_poly.type
_entity_poly.pdbx_seq_one_letter_code
_entity_poly.pdbx_strand_id
1 'polypeptide(L)'
;MIKMLTKSSHLIYAGQRIDIIHSIYRTVGDLKMFRHIGFRDLITTLIFPFTPTSPESINDFFTWMCDVDVKRYAKYSLRLHPIIGIPPFRNISSKVVESAVNYIEDYIKTKKIIGIGEIGMGFGTKEEYLQMKRQLALASKYDMPVVVEAPSVNKVALTSIILKE
;
A
#
# COMPACT_ATOMS: atom_id res chain seq x y z
N MET A 1 -32.64 -36.25 -7.00
CA MET A 1 -32.15 -35.34 -8.06
C MET A 1 -31.73 -34.03 -7.39
N ILE A 2 -30.46 -33.93 -6.97
CA ILE A 2 -29.96 -32.82 -6.16
C ILE A 2 -29.29 -31.79 -7.07
N LYS A 3 -29.78 -30.56 -7.01
CA LYS A 3 -29.34 -29.40 -7.79
C LYS A 3 -28.01 -28.90 -7.23
N MET A 4 -26.89 -29.11 -7.95
CA MET A 4 -25.60 -28.50 -7.61
C MET A 4 -25.65 -27.00 -7.86
N LEU A 5 -25.51 -26.22 -6.79
CA LEU A 5 -25.29 -24.77 -6.85
C LEU A 5 -23.83 -24.51 -7.26
N THR A 6 -23.62 -24.08 -8.49
CA THR A 6 -22.34 -23.47 -8.92
C THR A 6 -22.25 -22.05 -8.33
N LYS A 7 -21.64 -21.91 -7.16
CA LYS A 7 -21.17 -20.61 -6.67
C LYS A 7 -19.65 -20.57 -6.79
N SER A 8 -19.20 -19.73 -7.72
CA SER A 8 -17.87 -19.14 -7.87
C SER A 8 -16.88 -19.52 -6.76
N SER A 9 -16.17 -20.61 -6.98
CA SER A 9 -15.11 -21.08 -6.12
C SER A 9 -13.88 -20.21 -6.32
N HIS A 10 -13.50 -19.42 -5.31
CA HIS A 10 -12.11 -19.01 -5.10
C HIS A 10 -11.29 -20.27 -4.83
N LEU A 11 -11.04 -21.06 -5.88
CA LEU A 11 -10.11 -22.19 -5.85
C LEU A 11 -8.71 -21.59 -5.68
N ILE A 12 -8.20 -21.62 -4.46
CA ILE A 12 -6.76 -21.49 -4.21
C ILE A 12 -6.15 -22.76 -4.80
N TYR A 13 -5.63 -22.67 -6.01
CA TYR A 13 -4.88 -23.77 -6.62
C TYR A 13 -3.59 -23.98 -5.81
N ALA A 14 -3.19 -25.24 -5.59
CA ALA A 14 -1.89 -25.56 -5.02
C ALA A 14 -0.78 -24.85 -5.84
N GLY A 15 0.01 -24.00 -5.18
CA GLY A 15 1.08 -23.22 -5.81
C GLY A 15 0.79 -21.73 -6.09
N GLN A 16 -0.38 -21.19 -5.71
CA GLN A 16 -0.57 -19.73 -5.73
C GLN A 16 0.29 -19.06 -4.67
N ARG A 17 1.19 -18.18 -5.11
CA ARG A 17 2.00 -17.34 -4.24
C ARG A 17 1.45 -15.91 -4.23
N ILE A 18 1.51 -15.30 -3.06
CA ILE A 18 1.24 -13.88 -2.81
C ILE A 18 2.52 -13.26 -2.27
N ASP A 19 2.86 -12.06 -2.73
CA ASP A 19 3.99 -11.30 -2.19
C ASP A 19 3.62 -9.83 -2.02
N ILE A 20 4.40 -9.12 -1.21
CA ILE A 20 4.34 -7.67 -1.04
C ILE A 20 5.55 -7.07 -1.74
N ILE A 21 5.33 -6.10 -2.62
CA ILE A 21 6.37 -5.47 -3.44
C ILE A 21 6.18 -3.96 -3.55
N HIS A 22 7.22 -3.23 -3.92
CA HIS A 22 7.07 -1.91 -4.52
C HIS A 22 6.96 -2.05 -6.03
N SER A 23 5.75 -1.89 -6.56
CA SER A 23 5.46 -2.21 -7.95
C SER A 23 6.15 -1.28 -8.96
N ILE A 24 6.41 -0.02 -8.58
CA ILE A 24 7.02 1.02 -9.42
C ILE A 24 8.42 0.64 -9.93
N TYR A 25 9.20 -0.12 -9.15
CA TYR A 25 10.55 -0.53 -9.52
C TYR A 25 10.62 -1.84 -10.30
N ARG A 26 9.46 -2.44 -10.65
CA ARG A 26 9.43 -3.72 -11.35
C ARG A 26 9.39 -3.53 -12.85
N THR A 27 10.39 -4.09 -13.52
CA THR A 27 10.51 -4.12 -14.97
C THR A 27 9.56 -5.16 -15.57
N VAL A 28 9.36 -5.11 -16.89
CA VAL A 28 8.62 -6.17 -17.61
C VAL A 28 9.26 -7.55 -17.41
N GLY A 29 10.59 -7.62 -17.25
CA GLY A 29 11.30 -8.86 -16.94
C GLY A 29 10.83 -9.45 -15.61
N ASP A 30 10.73 -8.61 -14.57
CA ASP A 30 10.24 -9.02 -13.25
C ASP A 30 8.79 -9.53 -13.32
N LEU A 31 7.93 -8.86 -14.08
CA LEU A 31 6.52 -9.28 -14.21
C LEU A 31 6.40 -10.66 -14.88
N LYS A 32 7.18 -10.90 -15.93
CA LYS A 32 7.24 -12.21 -16.58
C LYS A 32 7.79 -13.28 -15.63
N MET A 33 8.84 -12.94 -14.87
CA MET A 33 9.43 -13.84 -13.87
C MET A 33 8.42 -14.17 -12.77
N PHE A 34 7.76 -13.18 -12.18
CA PHE A 34 6.73 -13.39 -11.15
C PHE A 34 5.66 -14.37 -11.64
N ARG A 35 5.17 -14.14 -12.86
CA ARG A 35 4.19 -15.03 -13.47
C ARG A 35 4.73 -16.44 -13.69
N HIS A 36 5.99 -16.57 -14.12
CA HIS A 36 6.67 -17.85 -14.37
C HIS A 36 6.87 -18.67 -13.08
N ILE A 37 7.22 -18.01 -11.97
CA ILE A 37 7.43 -18.67 -10.66
C ILE A 37 6.16 -18.87 -9.84
N GLY A 38 4.98 -18.61 -10.43
CA GLY A 38 3.69 -18.97 -9.85
C GLY A 38 2.95 -17.86 -9.11
N PHE A 39 3.46 -16.62 -9.09
CA PHE A 39 2.69 -15.51 -8.53
C PHE A 39 1.43 -15.25 -9.35
N ARG A 40 0.35 -14.95 -8.62
CA ARG A 40 -0.98 -14.60 -9.17
C ARG A 40 -1.49 -13.30 -8.61
N ASP A 41 -1.30 -13.11 -7.31
CA ASP A 41 -1.66 -11.90 -6.58
C ASP A 41 -0.40 -11.27 -6.03
N LEU A 42 -0.29 -9.97 -6.16
CA LEU A 42 0.79 -9.16 -5.60
C LEU A 42 0.15 -7.99 -4.89
N ILE A 43 0.62 -7.70 -3.69
CA ILE A 43 0.25 -6.52 -2.93
C ILE A 43 1.32 -5.47 -3.21
N THR A 44 0.92 -4.26 -3.57
CA THR A 44 1.88 -3.17 -3.75
C THR A 44 1.77 -2.15 -2.64
N THR A 45 2.91 -1.82 -2.02
CA THR A 45 3.04 -0.73 -1.07
C THR A 45 3.68 0.48 -1.73
N LEU A 46 3.26 1.65 -1.29
CA LEU A 46 3.71 2.90 -1.87
C LEU A 46 5.14 3.23 -1.45
N ILE A 47 5.97 3.59 -2.43
CA ILE A 47 7.25 4.28 -2.23
C ILE A 47 7.38 5.36 -3.31
N PHE A 48 7.77 6.57 -2.91
CA PHE A 48 7.91 7.68 -3.85
C PHE A 48 9.26 7.60 -4.59
N PRO A 49 9.30 7.50 -5.93
CA PRO A 49 10.54 7.59 -6.70
C PRO A 49 10.99 9.05 -6.95
N PHE A 50 10.25 10.02 -6.40
CA PHE A 50 10.51 11.46 -6.47
C PHE A 50 10.15 12.09 -5.11
N THR A 51 10.49 13.35 -4.89
CA THR A 51 10.01 14.10 -3.72
C THR A 51 8.73 14.84 -4.10
N PRO A 52 7.54 14.47 -3.59
CA PRO A 52 6.31 15.19 -3.88
C PRO A 52 6.39 16.64 -3.37
N THR A 53 6.00 17.58 -4.22
CA THR A 53 6.02 19.02 -3.89
C THR A 53 4.65 19.56 -3.50
N SER A 54 3.58 18.80 -3.76
CA SER A 54 2.20 19.18 -3.44
C SER A 54 1.35 17.96 -3.05
N PRO A 55 0.21 18.16 -2.35
CA PRO A 55 -0.72 17.08 -2.04
C PRO A 55 -1.28 16.40 -3.29
N GLU A 56 -1.50 17.17 -4.35
CA GLU A 56 -1.99 16.69 -5.64
C GLU A 56 -0.98 15.74 -6.28
N SER A 57 0.33 16.01 -6.16
CA SER A 57 1.37 15.10 -6.65
C SER A 57 1.32 13.73 -5.97
N ILE A 58 0.97 13.69 -4.68
CA ILE A 58 0.76 12.44 -3.95
C ILE A 58 -0.53 11.75 -4.44
N ASN A 59 -1.60 12.52 -4.61
CA ASN A 59 -2.87 11.99 -5.10
C ASN A 59 -2.78 11.42 -6.53
N ASP A 60 -2.04 12.08 -7.41
CA ASP A 60 -1.75 11.60 -8.76
C ASP A 60 -1.00 10.28 -8.70
N PHE A 61 -0.10 10.10 -7.74
CA PHE A 61 0.60 8.84 -7.53
C PHE A 61 -0.33 7.74 -6.96
N PHE A 62 -1.23 8.08 -6.04
CA PHE A 62 -2.29 7.14 -5.61
C PHE A 62 -3.16 6.69 -6.79
N THR A 63 -3.58 7.63 -7.65
CA THR A 63 -4.34 7.35 -8.87
C THR A 63 -3.54 6.44 -9.81
N TRP A 64 -2.27 6.75 -10.03
CA TRP A 64 -1.39 5.92 -10.86
C TRP A 64 -1.28 4.50 -10.33
N MET A 65 -1.03 4.32 -9.02
CA MET A 65 -0.94 2.99 -8.41
C MET A 65 -2.25 2.21 -8.56
N CYS A 66 -3.40 2.85 -8.30
CA CYS A 66 -4.70 2.18 -8.29
C CYS A 66 -5.26 1.89 -9.69
N ASP A 67 -4.96 2.74 -10.68
CA ASP A 67 -5.60 2.65 -11.99
C ASP A 67 -4.64 2.26 -13.11
N VAL A 68 -3.44 2.84 -13.13
CA VAL A 68 -2.48 2.63 -14.23
C VAL A 68 -1.64 1.39 -13.96
N ASP A 69 -1.12 1.24 -12.74
CA ASP A 69 -0.20 0.16 -12.40
C ASP A 69 -0.92 -1.19 -12.31
N VAL A 70 -2.14 -1.20 -11.77
CA VAL A 70 -3.02 -2.39 -11.80
C VAL A 70 -3.21 -2.89 -13.23
N LYS A 71 -3.49 -1.99 -14.19
CA LYS A 71 -3.62 -2.35 -15.62
C LYS A 71 -2.31 -2.85 -16.21
N ARG A 72 -1.16 -2.30 -15.79
CA ARG A 72 0.16 -2.75 -16.22
C ARG A 72 0.43 -4.19 -15.81
N TYR A 73 0.13 -4.57 -14.56
CA TYR A 73 0.28 -5.94 -14.07
C TYR A 73 -0.71 -6.92 -14.72
N ALA A 74 -1.94 -6.48 -14.95
CA ALA A 74 -2.98 -7.29 -15.59
C ALA A 74 -2.56 -7.80 -16.99
N LYS A 75 -1.78 -7.01 -17.75
CA LYS A 75 -1.21 -7.43 -19.06
C LYS A 75 -0.35 -8.69 -18.99
N TYR A 76 0.17 -9.01 -17.80
CA TYR A 76 1.02 -10.19 -17.55
C TYR A 76 0.30 -11.26 -16.72
N SER A 77 -1.03 -11.22 -16.62
CA SER A 77 -1.84 -12.15 -15.82
C SER A 77 -1.50 -12.14 -14.32
N LEU A 78 -1.08 -10.99 -13.80
CA LEU A 78 -0.88 -10.72 -12.38
C LEU A 78 -1.98 -9.78 -11.88
N ARG A 79 -2.57 -10.08 -10.73
CA ARG A 79 -3.49 -9.20 -10.02
C ARG A 79 -2.67 -8.38 -9.02
N LEU A 80 -2.74 -7.06 -9.15
CA LEU A 80 -2.08 -6.14 -8.24
C LEU A 80 -3.12 -5.55 -7.29
N HIS A 81 -2.84 -5.61 -5.99
CA HIS A 81 -3.70 -5.12 -4.92
C HIS A 81 -3.02 -3.95 -4.23
N PRO A 82 -3.43 -2.70 -4.51
CA PRO A 82 -2.79 -1.53 -3.93
C PRO A 82 -3.06 -1.39 -2.43
N ILE A 83 -2.01 -1.05 -1.71
CA ILE A 83 -2.04 -0.47 -0.37
C ILE A 83 -1.45 0.94 -0.53
N ILE A 84 -2.19 1.96 -0.10
CA ILE A 84 -1.71 3.33 -0.14
C ILE A 84 -1.61 3.88 1.28
N GLY A 85 -0.58 4.66 1.49
CA GLY A 85 -0.22 5.29 2.75
C GLY A 85 0.95 6.21 2.45
N ILE A 86 1.16 7.17 3.33
CA ILE A 86 2.29 8.07 3.22
C ILE A 86 3.36 7.56 4.19
N PRO A 87 4.48 7.03 3.67
CA PRO A 87 5.57 6.52 4.50
C PRO A 87 6.25 7.66 5.26
N PRO A 88 7.09 7.33 6.25
CA PRO A 88 7.92 8.32 6.93
C PRO A 88 8.74 9.14 5.93
N PHE A 89 8.89 10.42 6.19
CA PHE A 89 9.43 11.37 5.23
C PHE A 89 10.43 12.32 5.87
N ARG A 90 11.45 12.69 5.09
CA ARG A 90 12.46 13.68 5.50
C ARG A 90 12.31 15.02 4.78
N ASN A 91 11.94 14.96 3.50
CA ASN A 91 12.05 16.09 2.57
C ASN A 91 10.69 16.56 2.04
N ILE A 92 9.60 16.09 2.64
CA ILE A 92 8.23 16.49 2.28
C ILE A 92 7.72 17.40 3.39
N SER A 93 7.08 18.51 3.03
CA SER A 93 6.45 19.39 4.02
C SER A 93 5.34 18.66 4.77
N SER A 94 5.27 18.83 6.09
CA SER A 94 4.21 18.24 6.92
C SER A 94 2.81 18.66 6.48
N LYS A 95 2.64 19.92 6.00
CA LYS A 95 1.38 20.41 5.45
C LYS A 95 0.97 19.68 4.17
N VAL A 96 1.94 19.32 3.34
CA VAL A 96 1.69 18.56 2.11
C VAL A 96 1.19 17.16 2.45
N VAL A 97 1.85 16.51 3.40
CA VAL A 97 1.47 15.18 3.88
C VAL A 97 0.09 15.20 4.52
N GLU A 98 -0.15 16.12 5.45
CA GLU A 98 -1.43 16.29 6.13
C GLU A 98 -2.60 16.42 5.14
N SER A 99 -2.45 17.28 4.14
CA SER A 99 -3.49 17.45 3.11
C SER A 99 -3.67 16.19 2.27
N ALA A 100 -2.58 15.49 1.94
CA ALA A 100 -2.63 14.28 1.13
C ALA A 100 -3.28 13.09 1.85
N VAL A 101 -3.17 12.98 3.17
CA VAL A 101 -3.86 11.95 3.96
C VAL A 101 -5.37 12.00 3.76
N ASN A 102 -5.95 13.19 3.50
CA ASN A 102 -7.38 13.32 3.26
C ASN A 102 -7.86 12.56 2.02
N TYR A 103 -7.01 12.38 1.00
CA TYR A 103 -7.39 11.66 -0.21
C TYR A 103 -7.54 10.16 0.03
N ILE A 104 -6.84 9.58 1.02
CA ILE A 104 -6.85 8.13 1.27
C ILE A 104 -8.28 7.62 1.49
N GLU A 105 -9.12 8.40 2.16
CA GLU A 105 -10.50 8.04 2.44
C GLU A 105 -11.33 7.78 1.17
N ASP A 106 -11.08 8.53 0.09
CA ASP A 106 -11.79 8.37 -1.18
C ASP A 106 -11.40 7.05 -1.88
N TYR A 107 -10.14 6.62 -1.76
CA TYR A 107 -9.68 5.33 -2.29
C TYR A 107 -10.24 4.14 -1.49
N ILE A 108 -10.42 4.31 -0.17
CA ILE A 108 -11.12 3.32 0.67
C ILE A 108 -12.58 3.18 0.20
N LYS A 109 -13.31 4.30 0.09
CA LYS A 109 -14.74 4.31 -0.30
C LYS A 109 -14.98 3.73 -1.69
N THR A 110 -14.05 3.96 -2.62
CA THR A 110 -14.10 3.40 -3.98
C THR A 110 -13.61 1.95 -4.07
N LYS A 111 -13.17 1.35 -2.95
CA LYS A 111 -12.64 -0.03 -2.87
C LYS A 111 -11.47 -0.28 -3.80
N LYS A 112 -10.67 0.76 -4.08
CA LYS A 112 -9.48 0.67 -4.94
C LYS A 112 -8.25 0.13 -4.21
N ILE A 113 -8.27 0.14 -2.88
CA ILE A 113 -7.17 -0.30 -2.03
C ILE A 113 -7.64 -1.40 -1.07
N ILE A 114 -6.71 -2.25 -0.64
CA ILE A 114 -6.98 -3.34 0.29
C ILE A 114 -6.45 -3.08 1.71
N GLY A 115 -5.74 -1.97 1.92
CA GLY A 115 -5.14 -1.61 3.21
C GLY A 115 -4.49 -0.23 3.17
N ILE A 116 -4.00 0.23 4.32
CA ILE A 116 -3.26 1.49 4.46
C ILE A 116 -1.78 1.19 4.74
N GLY A 117 -0.86 1.82 4.01
CA GLY A 117 0.57 1.55 4.14
C GLY A 117 1.43 1.94 2.94
N GLU A 118 2.75 1.98 3.06
CA GLU A 118 3.48 1.83 4.33
C GLU A 118 3.38 3.11 5.17
N ILE A 119 3.25 2.97 6.49
CA ILE A 119 3.23 4.09 7.46
C ILE A 119 4.15 3.79 8.63
N GLY A 120 4.63 4.80 9.36
CA GLY A 120 5.50 4.54 10.51
C GLY A 120 6.22 5.78 11.02
N MET A 121 7.36 5.55 11.68
CA MET A 121 8.28 6.59 12.13
C MET A 121 9.71 6.25 11.66
N GLY A 122 10.23 7.00 10.70
CA GLY A 122 11.52 6.73 10.07
C GLY A 122 12.66 7.41 10.79
N PHE A 123 12.47 8.69 11.16
CA PHE A 123 13.46 9.55 11.80
C PHE A 123 13.10 9.92 13.25
N GLY A 124 11.89 9.56 13.70
CA GLY A 124 11.44 9.77 15.08
C GLY A 124 10.91 11.17 15.35
N THR A 125 10.47 11.90 14.31
CA THR A 125 9.97 13.27 14.50
C THR A 125 8.54 13.28 15.03
N LYS A 126 8.15 14.41 15.63
CA LYS A 126 6.77 14.60 16.10
C LYS A 126 5.79 14.60 14.94
N GLU A 127 6.20 15.15 13.80
CA GLU A 127 5.40 15.22 12.59
C GLU A 127 5.12 13.83 12.04
N GLU A 128 6.14 12.95 11.96
CA GLU A 128 5.94 11.55 11.55
C GLU A 128 4.96 10.82 12.46
N TYR A 129 5.11 10.98 13.78
CA TYR A 129 4.20 10.37 14.75
C TYR A 129 2.74 10.82 14.54
N LEU A 130 2.52 12.13 14.37
CA LEU A 130 1.17 12.67 14.14
C LEU A 130 0.57 12.18 12.82
N GLN A 131 1.37 12.07 11.75
CA GLN A 131 0.88 11.57 10.47
C GLN A 131 0.61 10.06 10.50
N MET A 132 1.46 9.28 11.18
CA MET A 132 1.21 7.87 11.43
C MET A 132 -0.11 7.67 12.21
N LYS A 133 -0.30 8.40 13.31
CA LYS A 133 -1.53 8.39 14.13
C LYS A 133 -2.78 8.69 13.30
N ARG A 134 -2.73 9.70 12.42
CA ARG A 134 -3.86 10.06 11.57
C ARG A 134 -4.22 8.94 10.60
N GLN A 135 -3.22 8.29 10.01
CA GLN A 135 -3.43 7.17 9.09
C GLN A 135 -3.94 5.92 9.83
N LEU A 136 -3.44 5.64 11.04
CA LEU A 136 -3.96 4.58 11.92
C LEU A 136 -5.42 4.84 12.32
N ALA A 137 -5.78 6.08 12.65
CA ALA A 137 -7.16 6.45 12.96
C ALA A 137 -8.08 6.24 11.75
N LEU A 138 -7.61 6.54 10.53
CA LEU A 138 -8.35 6.26 9.31
C LEU A 138 -8.51 4.76 9.07
N ALA A 139 -7.45 3.97 9.30
CA ALA A 139 -7.51 2.52 9.19
C ALA A 139 -8.53 1.92 10.16
N SER A 140 -8.49 2.36 11.43
CA SER A 140 -9.44 1.94 12.47
C SER A 140 -10.88 2.34 12.13
N LYS A 141 -11.10 3.57 11.63
CA LYS A 141 -12.43 4.05 11.22
C LYS A 141 -13.09 3.17 10.14
N TYR A 142 -12.29 2.61 9.23
CA TYR A 142 -12.77 1.83 8.10
C TYR A 142 -12.47 0.32 8.19
N ASP A 143 -11.96 -0.15 9.33
CA ASP A 143 -11.56 -1.55 9.55
C ASP A 143 -10.59 -2.07 8.47
N MET A 144 -9.61 -1.24 8.11
CA MET A 144 -8.61 -1.57 7.09
C MET A 144 -7.36 -2.18 7.71
N PRO A 145 -6.74 -3.21 7.09
CA PRO A 145 -5.44 -3.69 7.52
C PRO A 145 -4.36 -2.63 7.26
N VAL A 146 -3.30 -2.67 8.08
CA VAL A 146 -2.21 -1.69 8.04
C VAL A 146 -0.87 -2.39 7.82
N VAL A 147 -0.04 -1.82 6.95
CA VAL A 147 1.37 -2.19 6.81
C VAL A 147 2.22 -1.10 7.45
N VAL A 148 2.99 -1.47 8.48
CA VAL A 148 3.84 -0.56 9.24
C VAL A 148 5.30 -0.75 8.85
N GLU A 149 5.94 0.33 8.41
CA GLU A 149 7.36 0.36 8.09
C GLU A 149 8.20 0.39 9.38
N ALA A 150 9.23 -0.45 9.43
CA ALA A 150 10.16 -0.45 10.53
C ALA A 150 11.02 0.84 10.53
N PRO A 151 11.33 1.41 11.70
CA PRO A 151 12.15 2.60 11.77
C PRO A 151 13.53 2.43 11.12
N SER A 152 14.03 3.49 10.49
CA SER A 152 15.38 3.50 9.89
C SER A 152 16.47 3.76 10.94
N VAL A 153 16.16 4.54 11.97
CA VAL A 153 17.06 4.86 13.10
C VAL A 153 16.42 4.46 14.43
N ASN A 154 17.20 4.34 15.50
CA ASN A 154 16.70 4.10 16.87
C ASN A 154 15.62 2.99 16.97
N LYS A 155 15.80 1.88 16.22
CA LYS A 155 14.77 0.86 15.95
C LYS A 155 14.03 0.40 17.20
N VAL A 156 14.75 0.00 18.25
CA VAL A 156 14.12 -0.49 19.49
C VAL A 156 13.20 0.55 20.12
N ALA A 157 13.68 1.79 20.25
CA ALA A 157 12.91 2.87 20.89
C ALA A 157 11.69 3.28 20.06
N LEU A 158 11.88 3.48 18.75
CA LEU A 158 10.79 3.90 17.86
C LEU A 158 9.77 2.78 17.64
N THR A 159 10.20 1.53 17.48
CA THR A 159 9.26 0.38 17.44
C THR A 159 8.47 0.25 18.74
N SER A 160 9.08 0.53 19.89
CA SER A 160 8.36 0.53 21.17
C SER A 160 7.30 1.63 21.28
N ILE A 161 7.45 2.73 20.55
CA ILE A 161 6.42 3.79 20.45
C ILE A 161 5.30 3.32 19.50
N ILE A 162 5.68 2.81 18.33
CA ILE A 162 4.74 2.32 17.31
C ILE A 162 3.82 1.23 17.87
N LEU A 163 4.36 0.25 18.62
CA LEU A 163 3.59 -0.87 19.18
C LEU A 163 2.61 -0.49 20.30
N LYS A 164 2.61 0.76 20.76
CA LYS A 164 1.68 1.26 21.78
C LYS A 164 0.43 1.92 21.19
N GLU A 165 0.41 2.12 19.87
CA GLU A 165 -0.72 2.65 19.11
C GLU A 165 -1.59 1.53 18.55
#